data_AF-A0A1C6TW95-F1
#
_entry.id   AF-A0A1C6TW95-F1
#
_cell.length_a   1.000
_cell.length_b   1.000
_cell.length_c   1.000
_cell.angle_alpha   90.00
_cell.angle_beta   90.00
_cell.angle_gamma   90.00
#
_symmetry.space_group_name_H-M   'P 1'
#
loop_
_entity.id
_entity.type
_entity.pdbx_description
1 polymer ?
#
loop_
_entity_poly.entity_id
_entity_poly.type
_entity_poly.pdbx_seq_one_letter_code
_entity_poly.pdbx_strand_id
1 'polypeptide(L)'
;MQPVGPYRFTEALGVCQVGTAWWAVDGQDRLVTVAVLDGAAATDQPWREAFANAANALALTAGGQRYVNADFAAPKPWAAYPSEEGMGAQRLFQTLGMDLQPAETEAEVLIPETGTVAEPPEPVSGVPTSGTPSPTSGAPLPWAMHAAVPQQVSSPPQPVSPAPQQVSPAPLSEHAQPISVPPQDPFTSPVPRITPSEPPRRRIALVDGPPRRSRVWLQAVVALVLLLAGGAIGFGWGNTRGATAKPSPTPSLAVYEATQFSINKSKFDGALAQLAEPWLTRMGGCAADTDTGGPDLPPDEQRHVFCRYGGVSVHFALYDSPAKEDAARAYRGQLSLTGTALAPGLREATRTKGGVTGAAGSYVEYAFKSGDDRPMCGIWWDRDDSVGAFYIETLCEAGIAGNWDALRDLWRRSS
;
A
#
# COMPACT_ATOMS: atom_id res chain seq x y z
N MET A 1 34.15 -7.41 -10.44
CA MET A 1 33.28 -6.28 -10.07
C MET A 1 33.87 -5.03 -10.69
N GLN A 2 33.15 -4.38 -11.60
CA GLN A 2 33.65 -3.18 -12.27
C GLN A 2 33.36 -1.97 -11.38
N PRO A 3 34.35 -1.09 -11.12
CA PRO A 3 34.11 0.12 -10.34
C PRO A 3 33.10 1.01 -11.07
N VAL A 4 32.26 1.69 -10.29
CA VAL A 4 31.33 2.70 -10.80
C VAL A 4 31.74 4.03 -10.21
N GLY A 5 32.25 4.91 -11.06
CA GLY A 5 32.83 6.19 -10.62
C GLY A 5 34.03 5.99 -9.69
N PRO A 6 34.14 6.74 -8.57
CA PRO A 6 35.25 6.63 -7.64
C PRO A 6 35.12 5.47 -6.62
N TYR A 7 34.09 4.63 -6.74
CA TYR A 7 33.77 3.62 -5.73
C TYR A 7 34.22 2.21 -6.13
N ARG A 8 34.83 1.51 -5.18
CA ARG A 8 35.23 0.10 -5.29
C ARG A 8 34.23 -0.78 -4.57
N PHE A 9 33.45 -1.56 -5.31
CA PHE A 9 32.44 -2.46 -4.74
C PHE A 9 33.10 -3.65 -4.05
N THR A 10 32.61 -3.99 -2.86
CA THR A 10 33.12 -5.11 -2.05
C THR A 10 32.13 -6.26 -2.01
N GLU A 11 30.86 -5.98 -1.74
CA GLU A 11 29.82 -6.99 -1.53
C GLU A 11 28.46 -6.44 -1.96
N ALA A 12 27.59 -7.30 -2.53
CA ALA A 12 26.22 -6.92 -2.85
C ALA A 12 25.35 -7.01 -1.59
N LEU A 13 24.73 -5.88 -1.22
CA LEU A 13 23.78 -5.80 -0.11
C LEU A 13 22.46 -6.49 -0.44
N GLY A 14 22.04 -6.36 -1.69
CA GLY A 14 20.81 -6.95 -2.18
C GLY A 14 20.55 -6.57 -3.63
N VAL A 15 19.65 -7.32 -4.23
CA VAL A 15 19.28 -7.24 -5.64
C VAL A 15 17.76 -7.10 -5.75
N CYS A 16 17.32 -6.34 -6.74
CA CYS A 16 15.91 -6.23 -7.11
C CYS A 16 15.78 -6.14 -8.63
N GLN A 17 14.56 -6.17 -9.15
CA GLN A 17 14.33 -6.23 -10.61
C GLN A 17 14.93 -5.06 -11.40
N VAL A 18 15.20 -3.93 -10.76
CA VAL A 18 15.67 -2.70 -11.43
C VAL A 18 17.09 -2.30 -11.07
N GLY A 19 17.73 -2.98 -10.11
CA GLY A 19 19.04 -2.55 -9.63
C GLY A 19 19.61 -3.35 -8.47
N THR A 20 20.82 -2.97 -8.09
CA THR A 20 21.60 -3.63 -7.05
C THR A 20 22.08 -2.61 -6.03
N ALA A 21 21.99 -2.93 -4.74
CA ALA A 21 22.63 -2.20 -3.67
C ALA A 21 23.96 -2.88 -3.32
N TRP A 22 25.01 -2.09 -3.10
CA TRP A 22 26.36 -2.57 -2.84
C TRP A 22 26.94 -1.95 -1.57
N TRP A 23 27.74 -2.72 -0.84
CA TRP A 23 28.84 -2.18 -0.05
C TRP A 23 29.98 -1.75 -0.96
N ALA A 24 30.53 -0.57 -0.70
CA ALA A 24 31.66 -0.08 -1.45
C ALA A 24 32.60 0.75 -0.57
N VAL A 25 33.80 0.98 -1.09
CA VAL A 25 34.79 1.87 -0.49
C VAL A 25 35.05 3.03 -1.44
N ASP A 26 35.08 4.26 -0.90
CA ASP A 26 35.42 5.46 -1.68
C ASP A 26 36.93 5.64 -1.85
N GLY A 27 37.35 6.72 -2.55
CA GLY A 27 38.76 7.03 -2.76
C GLY A 27 39.55 7.41 -1.49
N GLN A 28 38.89 7.50 -0.33
CA GLN A 28 39.47 7.78 0.98
C GLN A 28 39.43 6.56 1.90
N ASP A 29 39.16 5.37 1.36
CA ASP A 29 38.96 4.12 2.08
C ASP A 29 37.79 4.17 3.11
N ARG A 30 36.80 5.04 2.91
CA ARG A 30 35.59 5.08 3.74
C ARG A 30 34.53 4.14 3.20
N LEU A 31 33.86 3.44 4.11
CA LEU A 31 32.76 2.53 3.77
C LEU A 31 31.50 3.33 3.42
N VAL A 32 30.91 3.02 2.27
CA VAL A 32 29.66 3.61 1.77
C VAL A 32 28.72 2.52 1.27
N THR A 33 27.44 2.85 1.14
CA THR A 33 26.48 2.03 0.39
C THR A 33 26.18 2.68 -0.96
N VAL A 34 26.16 1.91 -2.04
CA VAL A 34 25.92 2.43 -3.39
C VAL A 34 24.72 1.73 -4.00
N ALA A 35 23.72 2.50 -4.39
CA ALA A 35 22.61 2.01 -5.20
C ALA A 35 22.95 2.22 -6.68
N VAL A 36 22.81 1.17 -7.48
CA VAL A 36 23.07 1.19 -8.93
C VAL A 36 21.82 0.71 -9.66
N LEU A 37 21.29 1.55 -10.54
CA LEU A 37 20.24 1.17 -11.48
C LEU A 37 20.87 0.34 -12.61
N ASP A 38 20.38 -0.88 -12.81
CA ASP A 38 20.96 -1.88 -13.71
C ASP A 38 19.94 -2.40 -14.73
N GLY A 39 20.39 -3.26 -15.66
CA GLY A 39 19.53 -3.95 -16.61
C GLY A 39 18.78 -3.01 -17.57
N ALA A 40 17.55 -3.40 -17.95
CA ALA A 40 16.70 -2.60 -18.84
C ALA A 40 16.32 -1.25 -18.21
N ALA A 41 16.16 -1.20 -16.88
CA ALA A 41 15.80 0.01 -16.16
C ALA A 41 16.88 1.10 -16.28
N ALA A 42 18.17 0.73 -16.35
CA ALA A 42 19.27 1.68 -16.55
C ALA A 42 19.19 2.46 -17.88
N THR A 43 18.56 1.86 -18.90
CA THR A 43 18.37 2.45 -20.23
C THR A 43 16.99 3.08 -20.44
N ASP A 44 16.04 2.85 -19.53
CA ASP A 44 14.67 3.34 -19.61
C ASP A 44 14.57 4.74 -18.96
N GLN A 45 14.23 5.75 -19.76
CA GLN A 45 14.23 7.15 -19.29
C GLN A 45 13.30 7.40 -18.09
N PRO A 46 12.03 6.90 -18.08
CA PRO A 46 11.19 6.96 -16.88
C PRO A 46 11.84 6.38 -15.62
N TRP A 47 12.49 5.21 -15.70
CA TRP A 47 13.19 4.63 -14.55
C TRP A 47 14.37 5.46 -14.07
N ARG A 48 15.15 6.04 -14.99
CA ARG A 48 16.28 6.91 -14.65
C ARG A 48 15.80 8.17 -13.92
N GLU A 49 14.71 8.77 -14.37
CA GLU A 49 14.08 9.93 -13.73
C GLU A 49 13.51 9.57 -12.35
N ALA A 50 12.81 8.42 -12.24
CA ALA A 50 12.29 7.94 -10.96
C ALA A 50 13.41 7.72 -9.94
N PHE A 51 14.51 7.07 -10.35
CA PHE A 51 15.67 6.83 -9.50
C PHE A 51 16.31 8.13 -8.98
N ALA A 52 16.52 9.11 -9.87
CA ALA A 52 17.05 10.42 -9.49
C ALA A 52 16.10 11.18 -8.55
N ASN A 53 14.79 11.16 -8.84
CA ASN A 53 13.78 11.82 -8.01
C ASN A 53 13.70 11.20 -6.61
N ALA A 54 13.76 9.88 -6.50
CA ALA A 54 13.76 9.18 -5.22
C ALA A 54 15.02 9.53 -4.39
N ALA A 55 16.20 9.57 -5.02
CA ALA A 55 17.44 9.97 -4.35
C ALA A 55 17.38 11.42 -3.84
N ASN A 56 16.84 12.33 -4.65
CA ASN A 56 16.63 13.73 -4.26
C ASN A 56 15.61 13.87 -3.13
N ALA A 57 14.50 13.11 -3.17
CA ALA A 57 13.49 13.13 -2.12
C ALA A 57 14.06 12.67 -0.76
N LEU A 58 14.88 11.61 -0.76
CA LEU A 58 15.60 11.17 0.45
C LEU A 58 16.54 12.25 0.99
N ALA A 59 17.27 12.94 0.12
CA ALA A 59 18.21 13.99 0.53
C ALA A 59 17.52 15.25 1.10
N LEU A 60 16.30 15.55 0.65
CA LEU A 60 15.52 16.72 1.06
C LEU A 60 14.62 16.47 2.28
N THR A 61 14.30 15.21 2.59
CA THR A 61 13.46 14.85 3.73
C THR A 61 14.18 15.15 5.05
N ALA A 62 13.49 15.77 6.02
CA ALA A 62 14.07 16.02 7.35
C ALA A 62 14.38 14.69 8.06
N GLY A 63 15.64 14.47 8.42
CA GLY A 63 16.11 13.17 8.93
C GLY A 63 16.23 12.08 7.86
N GLY A 64 16.04 12.43 6.58
CA GLY A 64 16.34 11.56 5.44
C GLY A 64 17.85 11.43 5.21
N GLN A 65 18.24 10.42 4.43
CA GLN A 65 19.64 10.19 4.12
C GLN A 65 20.07 10.94 2.88
N ARG A 66 21.14 11.72 3.01
CA ARG A 66 21.74 12.46 1.90
C ARG A 66 22.80 11.59 1.23
N TYR A 67 22.76 11.52 -0.09
CA TYR A 67 23.84 10.89 -0.84
C TYR A 67 25.09 11.79 -0.76
N VAL A 68 26.27 11.17 -0.61
CA VAL A 68 27.57 11.86 -0.63
C VAL A 68 28.02 12.17 -2.06
N ASN A 69 27.58 11.36 -3.03
CA ASN A 69 27.82 11.60 -4.45
C ASN A 69 26.79 10.82 -5.29
N ALA A 70 26.53 11.28 -6.51
CA ALA A 70 25.66 10.58 -7.45
C ALA A 70 26.01 10.96 -8.88
N ASP A 71 25.78 10.05 -9.81
CA ASP A 71 25.78 10.33 -11.25
C ASP A 71 24.54 9.69 -11.88
N PHE A 72 23.52 10.52 -12.09
CA PHE A 72 22.28 10.11 -12.74
C PHE A 72 22.38 10.13 -14.27
N ALA A 73 23.47 10.66 -14.84
CA ALA A 73 23.71 10.70 -16.27
C ALA A 73 24.54 9.50 -16.76
N ALA A 74 25.19 8.76 -15.86
CA ALA A 74 25.92 7.55 -16.18
C ALA A 74 25.06 6.52 -16.96
N PRO A 75 25.68 5.66 -17.81
CA PRO A 75 24.98 4.55 -18.46
C PRO A 75 24.25 3.63 -17.48
N LYS A 76 24.78 3.54 -16.25
CA LYS A 76 24.13 2.92 -15.09
C LYS A 76 24.03 3.98 -13.99
N PRO A 77 22.89 4.67 -13.85
CA PRO A 77 22.71 5.68 -12.82
C PRO A 77 23.03 5.14 -11.43
N TRP A 78 23.71 5.93 -10.61
CA TRP A 78 24.07 5.49 -9.26
C TRP A 78 24.05 6.64 -8.24
N ALA A 79 23.85 6.29 -6.98
CA ALA A 79 23.92 7.19 -5.83
C ALA A 79 24.61 6.49 -4.65
N ALA A 80 25.57 7.17 -4.02
CA ALA A 80 26.36 6.68 -2.90
C ALA A 80 25.96 7.38 -1.60
N TYR A 81 25.80 6.60 -0.52
CA TYR A 81 25.35 7.06 0.79
C TYR A 81 26.37 6.69 1.87
N PRO A 82 26.51 7.54 2.90
CA PRO A 82 27.39 7.23 4.04
C PRO A 82 26.86 6.00 4.79
N SER A 83 27.74 5.06 5.13
CA SER A 83 27.33 3.84 5.84
C SER A 83 26.96 4.11 7.29
N GLU A 84 27.57 5.14 7.89
CA GLU A 84 27.35 5.58 9.27
C GLU A 84 25.94 6.14 9.53
N GLU A 85 25.25 6.63 8.50
CA GLU A 85 23.87 7.13 8.61
C GLU A 85 22.82 6.04 8.35
N GLY A 86 23.26 4.83 7.98
CA GLY A 86 22.46 3.63 7.76
C GLY A 86 22.47 3.13 6.31
N MET A 87 21.42 2.40 5.94
CA MET A 87 21.33 1.68 4.66
C MET A 87 20.69 2.53 3.56
N GLY A 88 21.36 3.60 3.15
CA GLY A 88 20.82 4.58 2.20
C GLY A 88 20.50 4.01 0.83
N ALA A 89 21.39 3.17 0.30
CA ALA A 89 21.15 2.46 -0.95
C ALA A 89 19.88 1.59 -0.88
N GLN A 90 19.65 0.91 0.25
CA GLN A 90 18.45 0.08 0.44
C GLN A 90 17.17 0.91 0.51
N ARG A 91 17.20 2.00 1.29
CA ARG A 91 16.06 2.94 1.41
C ARG A 91 15.71 3.58 0.07
N LEU A 92 16.68 3.81 -0.81
CA LEU A 92 16.43 4.32 -2.16
C LEU A 92 15.54 3.37 -2.96
N PHE A 93 15.89 2.08 -3.02
CA PHE A 93 15.08 1.09 -3.73
C PHE A 93 13.71 0.87 -3.07
N GLN A 94 13.63 0.90 -1.74
CA GLN A 94 12.34 0.86 -1.03
C GLN A 94 11.45 2.07 -1.37
N THR A 95 12.03 3.25 -1.55
CA THR A 95 11.30 4.46 -1.96
C THR A 95 10.75 4.33 -3.39
N LEU A 96 11.42 3.55 -4.24
CA LEU A 96 10.93 3.18 -5.57
C LEU A 96 9.88 2.04 -5.54
N GLY A 97 9.51 1.55 -4.36
CA GLY A 97 8.60 0.41 -4.20
C GLY A 97 9.24 -0.94 -4.50
N MET A 98 10.57 -1.01 -4.49
CA MET A 98 11.32 -2.24 -4.77
C MET A 98 11.83 -2.87 -3.49
N ASP A 99 11.49 -4.15 -3.28
CA ASP A 99 12.06 -4.96 -2.21
C ASP A 99 13.39 -5.55 -2.67
N LEU A 100 14.46 -5.21 -1.95
CA LEU A 100 15.77 -5.81 -2.14
C LEU A 100 15.81 -7.19 -1.50
N GLN A 101 16.07 -8.20 -2.30
CA GLN A 101 16.37 -9.55 -1.83
C GLN A 101 17.85 -9.64 -1.45
N PRO A 102 18.21 -10.35 -0.37
CA PRO A 102 19.61 -10.61 -0.04
C PRO A 102 20.34 -11.25 -1.22
N ALA A 103 21.54 -10.76 -1.56
CA ALA A 103 22.28 -11.23 -2.73
C ALA A 103 22.68 -12.72 -2.64
N GLU A 104 22.73 -13.29 -1.44
CA GLU A 104 23.03 -14.71 -1.21
C GLU A 104 21.93 -15.64 -1.75
N THR A 105 20.68 -15.17 -1.81
CA THR A 105 19.52 -16.00 -2.18
C THR A 105 19.49 -16.33 -3.68
N GLU A 106 20.15 -15.55 -4.53
CA GLU A 106 20.13 -15.76 -5.99
C GLU A 106 21.20 -16.78 -6.46
N ALA A 107 22.26 -17.00 -5.68
CA ALA A 107 23.31 -17.96 -6.01
C ALA A 107 22.84 -19.43 -5.88
N GLU A 108 21.82 -19.69 -5.08
CA GLU A 108 21.33 -21.05 -4.81
C GLU A 108 20.31 -21.55 -5.86
N VAL A 109 19.72 -20.66 -6.66
CA VAL A 109 18.69 -21.02 -7.66
C VAL A 109 19.28 -21.44 -9.02
N LEU A 110 20.59 -21.26 -9.24
CA LEU A 110 21.25 -21.64 -10.51
C LEU A 110 22.11 -22.91 -10.44
N ILE A 111 22.12 -23.63 -9.30
CA ILE A 111 22.74 -24.96 -9.22
C ILE A 111 21.63 -26.01 -9.22
N PRO A 112 21.34 -26.69 -10.35
CA PRO A 112 20.57 -27.91 -10.28
C PRO A 112 21.36 -28.93 -9.44
N GLU A 113 20.74 -29.40 -8.35
CA GLU A 113 21.18 -30.60 -7.61
C GLU A 113 21.11 -31.82 -8.54
N THR A 114 22.11 -31.99 -9.39
CA THR A 114 22.47 -33.29 -9.96
C THR A 114 23.82 -33.67 -9.42
N GLY A 115 23.81 -34.28 -8.24
CA GLY A 115 24.93 -35.05 -7.76
C GLY A 115 25.15 -36.27 -8.65
N THR A 116 26.22 -36.28 -9.42
CA THR A 116 27.07 -37.46 -9.59
C THR A 116 28.46 -37.02 -10.08
N VAL A 117 29.47 -37.33 -9.29
CA VAL A 117 30.90 -37.12 -9.60
C VAL A 117 31.27 -37.96 -10.82
N ALA A 118 31.74 -37.32 -11.88
CA ALA A 118 32.44 -37.97 -12.98
C ALA A 118 33.76 -37.22 -13.27
N GLU A 119 34.81 -38.02 -13.30
CA GLU A 119 36.23 -37.72 -13.54
C GLU A 119 36.50 -36.84 -14.78
N PRO A 120 37.59 -36.04 -14.81
CA PRO A 120 37.90 -35.20 -15.96
C PRO A 120 38.49 -36.01 -17.13
N PRO A 121 37.99 -35.89 -18.38
CA PRO A 121 38.65 -36.49 -19.53
C PRO A 121 39.81 -35.60 -20.03
N GLU A 122 40.92 -36.27 -20.37
CA GLU A 122 42.15 -35.71 -20.93
C GLU A 122 41.96 -34.96 -22.26
N PRO A 123 42.82 -33.98 -22.58
CA PRO A 123 42.75 -33.21 -23.82
C PRO A 123 43.31 -34.00 -25.01
N VAL A 124 42.47 -34.24 -26.02
CA VAL A 124 42.91 -34.79 -27.32
C VAL A 124 43.05 -33.67 -28.35
N SER A 125 44.27 -33.45 -28.81
CA SER A 125 44.61 -32.60 -29.96
C SER A 125 43.98 -33.14 -31.25
N GLY A 126 43.22 -32.29 -31.96
CA GLY A 126 42.64 -32.60 -33.27
C GLY A 126 42.55 -31.36 -34.17
N VAL A 127 43.11 -31.50 -35.37
CA VAL A 127 43.43 -30.51 -36.42
C VAL A 127 42.18 -29.89 -37.11
N PRO A 128 42.23 -28.64 -37.63
CA PRO A 128 41.09 -28.03 -38.32
C PRO A 128 40.97 -28.48 -39.79
N THR A 129 39.77 -28.87 -40.20
CA THR A 129 39.40 -29.11 -41.62
C THR A 129 38.45 -28.00 -42.09
N SER A 130 38.89 -27.23 -43.08
CA SER A 130 38.10 -26.21 -43.78
C SER A 130 37.07 -26.84 -44.71
N GLY A 131 35.81 -26.37 -44.65
CA GLY A 131 34.75 -26.70 -45.60
C GLY A 131 33.84 -25.49 -45.85
N THR A 132 33.70 -25.13 -47.13
CA THR A 132 33.01 -23.97 -47.73
C THR A 132 31.48 -23.96 -47.61
N PRO A 133 30.82 -22.79 -47.61
CA PRO A 133 29.36 -22.67 -47.55
C PRO A 133 28.68 -22.77 -48.92
N SER A 134 27.55 -23.48 -48.99
CA SER A 134 26.61 -23.44 -50.13
C SER A 134 25.45 -22.48 -49.84
N PRO A 135 25.07 -21.59 -50.78
CA PRO A 135 23.88 -20.76 -50.66
C PRO A 135 22.67 -21.42 -51.33
N THR A 136 21.50 -21.40 -50.70
CA THR A 136 20.22 -21.66 -51.37
C THR A 136 19.29 -20.48 -51.19
N SER A 137 19.10 -19.75 -52.29
CA SER A 137 18.04 -18.77 -52.49
C SER A 137 16.68 -19.45 -52.67
N GLY A 138 15.63 -18.84 -52.12
CA GLY A 138 14.23 -19.15 -52.45
C GLY A 138 13.25 -18.23 -51.74
N ALA A 139 12.60 -17.36 -52.50
CA ALA A 139 11.50 -16.44 -52.12
C ALA A 139 10.32 -16.71 -53.10
N PRO A 140 9.11 -16.09 -52.98
CA PRO A 140 8.29 -15.77 -51.80
C PRO A 140 6.76 -16.08 -51.99
N LEU A 141 5.94 -15.77 -50.94
CA LEU A 141 4.47 -15.49 -50.92
C LEU A 141 3.47 -16.69 -50.95
N PRO A 142 2.13 -16.51 -50.81
CA PRO A 142 1.31 -15.77 -49.80
C PRO A 142 0.08 -16.59 -49.25
N TRP A 143 -0.66 -16.01 -48.29
CA TRP A 143 -2.07 -16.25 -47.85
C TRP A 143 -2.56 -17.50 -47.05
N ALA A 144 -3.36 -17.13 -46.02
CA ALA A 144 -4.60 -17.73 -45.51
C ALA A 144 -4.58 -18.87 -44.47
N MET A 145 -5.20 -18.54 -43.32
CA MET A 145 -6.17 -19.29 -42.51
C MET A 145 -5.91 -20.79 -42.25
N HIS A 146 -6.01 -21.23 -40.99
CA HIS A 146 -7.07 -22.12 -40.49
C HIS A 146 -6.79 -22.46 -39.02
N ALA A 147 -7.85 -22.44 -38.23
CA ALA A 147 -7.90 -22.89 -36.86
C ALA A 147 -7.51 -24.37 -36.71
N ALA A 148 -6.76 -24.71 -35.67
CA ALA A 148 -6.70 -26.07 -35.16
C ALA A 148 -6.46 -26.05 -33.64
N VAL A 149 -7.36 -26.74 -32.96
CA VAL A 149 -7.45 -27.06 -31.54
C VAL A 149 -6.19 -27.82 -31.07
N PRO A 150 -5.60 -27.55 -29.89
CA PRO A 150 -4.65 -28.47 -29.29
C PRO A 150 -5.40 -29.63 -28.61
N GLN A 151 -5.11 -30.85 -29.07
CA GLN A 151 -5.60 -32.08 -28.49
C GLN A 151 -5.10 -32.28 -27.06
N GLN A 152 -6.05 -32.65 -26.20
CA GLN A 152 -5.87 -33.09 -24.83
C GLN A 152 -5.19 -34.47 -24.82
N VAL A 153 -4.00 -34.57 -24.24
CA VAL A 153 -3.32 -35.86 -24.00
C VAL A 153 -3.62 -36.30 -22.57
N SER A 154 -4.39 -37.38 -22.45
CA SER A 154 -4.76 -38.02 -21.20
C SER A 154 -3.57 -38.69 -20.52
N SER A 155 -3.34 -38.38 -19.24
CA SER A 155 -2.42 -39.14 -18.36
C SER A 155 -3.18 -40.23 -17.59
N PRO A 156 -2.58 -41.41 -17.34
CA PRO A 156 -3.23 -42.52 -16.62
C PRO A 156 -3.29 -42.30 -15.09
N PRO A 157 -4.24 -42.96 -14.39
CA PRO A 157 -4.52 -42.71 -12.98
C PRO A 157 -3.48 -43.33 -12.04
N GLN A 158 -3.07 -42.56 -11.03
CA GLN A 158 -2.25 -43.04 -9.91
C GLN A 158 -3.11 -43.76 -8.85
N PRO A 159 -2.57 -44.78 -8.17
CA PRO A 159 -3.28 -45.58 -7.18
C PRO A 159 -3.45 -44.88 -5.82
N VAL A 160 -4.66 -45.04 -5.29
CA VAL A 160 -5.13 -44.65 -3.95
C VAL A 160 -4.40 -45.44 -2.84
N SER A 161 -3.83 -44.74 -1.87
CA SER A 161 -3.33 -45.32 -0.61
C SER A 161 -4.34 -45.12 0.53
N PRO A 162 -4.52 -46.11 1.43
CA PRO A 162 -5.63 -46.15 2.39
C PRO A 162 -5.38 -45.38 3.70
N ALA A 163 -6.50 -45.10 4.38
CA ALA A 163 -6.63 -44.37 5.64
C ALA A 163 -5.91 -45.00 6.85
N PRO A 164 -5.46 -44.19 7.84
CA PRO A 164 -5.05 -44.70 9.14
C PRO A 164 -6.24 -44.90 10.09
N GLN A 165 -6.20 -46.04 10.78
CA GLN A 165 -7.16 -46.54 11.76
C GLN A 165 -7.19 -45.71 13.05
N GLN A 166 -8.40 -45.55 13.60
CA GLN A 166 -8.64 -45.19 14.99
C GLN A 166 -8.16 -46.30 15.93
N VAL A 167 -7.42 -45.93 16.98
CA VAL A 167 -7.24 -46.77 18.18
C VAL A 167 -7.30 -45.88 19.42
N SER A 168 -8.27 -46.15 20.28
CA SER A 168 -8.24 -45.85 21.73
C SER A 168 -8.42 -47.19 22.43
N PRO A 169 -7.72 -47.45 23.56
CA PRO A 169 -8.33 -47.12 24.85
C PRO A 169 -7.35 -46.68 25.96
N ALA A 170 -7.95 -46.21 27.05
CA ALA A 170 -7.38 -45.71 28.31
C ALA A 170 -6.53 -46.73 29.10
N PRO A 171 -5.82 -46.23 30.13
CA PRO A 171 -5.86 -46.87 31.44
C PRO A 171 -6.29 -45.94 32.59
N LEU A 172 -6.97 -46.57 33.55
CA LEU A 172 -7.38 -46.09 34.87
C LEU A 172 -6.20 -46.07 35.88
N SER A 173 -6.46 -45.38 37.02
CA SER A 173 -5.83 -45.49 38.36
C SER A 173 -4.61 -44.59 38.63
N GLU A 174 -4.41 -43.91 39.77
CA GLU A 174 -5.10 -43.84 41.07
C GLU A 174 -4.43 -42.72 41.94
N HIS A 175 -5.22 -42.07 42.82
CA HIS A 175 -4.90 -41.44 44.13
C HIS A 175 -3.77 -40.39 44.35
N ALA A 176 -4.13 -39.19 44.83
CA ALA A 176 -3.89 -38.72 46.22
C ALA A 176 -4.37 -37.27 46.52
N GLN A 177 -5.48 -37.20 47.27
CA GLN A 177 -5.92 -36.28 48.34
C GLN A 177 -5.82 -34.73 48.32
N PRO A 178 -6.82 -34.06 48.95
CA PRO A 178 -6.94 -32.60 49.06
C PRO A 178 -6.30 -32.05 50.35
N ILE A 179 -5.72 -30.85 50.28
CA ILE A 179 -5.35 -30.08 51.49
C ILE A 179 -6.35 -28.93 51.66
N SER A 180 -7.23 -29.10 52.65
CA SER A 180 -7.96 -28.03 53.33
C SER A 180 -7.02 -27.24 54.23
N VAL A 181 -7.04 -25.91 54.13
CA VAL A 181 -6.60 -25.02 55.22
C VAL A 181 -7.70 -24.00 55.50
N PRO A 182 -8.28 -23.98 56.72
CA PRO A 182 -9.25 -22.98 57.17
C PRO A 182 -8.56 -21.68 57.69
N PRO A 183 -9.33 -20.60 57.94
CA PRO A 183 -8.86 -19.21 57.88
C PRO A 183 -8.36 -18.68 59.23
N GLN A 184 -7.47 -17.68 59.18
CA GLN A 184 -7.20 -16.81 60.33
C GLN A 184 -7.17 -15.33 59.93
N ASP A 185 -8.20 -14.64 60.42
CA ASP A 185 -8.25 -13.21 60.74
C ASP A 185 -7.60 -13.01 62.12
N PRO A 186 -6.71 -12.01 62.27
CA PRO A 186 -6.64 -11.32 63.54
C PRO A 186 -6.48 -9.81 63.37
N PHE A 187 -7.58 -9.11 63.59
CA PHE A 187 -7.68 -7.77 64.18
C PHE A 187 -7.40 -6.58 63.26
N THR A 188 -8.46 -5.92 62.77
CA THR A 188 -9.14 -4.78 63.45
C THR A 188 -8.39 -3.45 63.30
N SER A 189 -8.95 -2.55 62.47
CA SER A 189 -9.05 -1.10 62.75
C SER A 189 -10.05 -0.42 61.79
N PRO A 190 -10.66 0.71 62.19
CA PRO A 190 -12.07 0.99 61.93
C PRO A 190 -12.36 1.77 60.64
N VAL A 191 -13.58 1.49 60.16
CA VAL A 191 -14.46 2.24 59.26
C VAL A 191 -14.24 3.77 59.19
N PRO A 192 -14.21 4.33 57.97
CA PRO A 192 -14.95 5.55 57.67
C PRO A 192 -16.14 5.24 56.77
N ARG A 193 -17.34 5.46 57.32
CA ARG A 193 -18.63 5.38 56.64
C ARG A 193 -18.69 6.51 55.63
N ILE A 194 -18.52 6.22 54.34
CA ILE A 194 -18.75 7.20 53.28
C ILE A 194 -20.26 7.38 53.15
N THR A 195 -20.75 8.50 53.67
CA THR A 195 -22.11 9.00 53.45
C THR A 195 -22.25 9.40 51.98
N PRO A 196 -23.23 8.89 51.22
CA PRO A 196 -23.51 9.37 49.88
C PRO A 196 -24.00 10.82 49.96
N SER A 197 -23.20 11.76 49.47
CA SER A 197 -23.59 13.15 49.30
C SER A 197 -24.58 13.30 48.15
N GLU A 198 -25.69 14.00 48.39
CA GLU A 198 -26.72 14.34 47.40
C GLU A 198 -26.14 14.99 46.13
N PRO A 199 -26.73 14.72 44.95
CA PRO A 199 -26.32 15.38 43.72
C PRO A 199 -26.69 16.88 43.75
N PRO A 200 -25.76 17.79 43.39
CA PRO A 200 -26.09 19.21 43.30
C PRO A 200 -27.05 19.46 42.13
N ARG A 201 -28.26 19.93 42.49
CA ARG A 201 -29.26 20.61 41.65
C ARG A 201 -28.58 21.69 40.79
N ARG A 202 -28.21 21.37 39.55
CA ARG A 202 -27.90 22.39 38.54
C ARG A 202 -29.18 22.75 37.80
N ARG A 203 -29.56 24.02 37.99
CA ARG A 203 -30.69 24.70 37.38
C ARG A 203 -30.63 24.60 35.86
N ILE A 204 -31.75 24.19 35.30
CA ILE A 204 -32.17 24.47 33.93
C ILE A 204 -32.13 25.99 33.74
N ALA A 205 -31.24 26.48 32.88
CA ALA A 205 -31.37 27.79 32.26
C ALA A 205 -31.90 27.54 30.84
N LEU A 206 -33.20 27.71 30.69
CA LEU A 206 -33.90 27.85 29.43
C LEU A 206 -33.37 29.13 28.76
N VAL A 207 -32.58 28.99 27.70
CA VAL A 207 -32.29 30.10 26.78
C VAL A 207 -33.07 29.83 25.51
N ASP A 208 -34.28 30.38 25.49
CA ASP A 208 -35.06 30.57 24.28
C ASP A 208 -34.40 31.67 23.42
N GLY A 209 -34.07 31.30 22.19
CA GLY A 209 -33.65 32.25 21.16
C GLY A 209 -33.84 31.65 19.78
N PRO A 210 -34.90 32.01 19.03
CA PRO A 210 -35.06 31.54 17.66
C PRO A 210 -33.97 32.15 16.77
N PRO A 211 -33.32 31.37 15.88
CA PRO A 211 -32.39 31.94 14.93
C PRO A 211 -33.16 32.85 13.96
N ARG A 212 -32.82 34.15 14.00
CA ARG A 212 -33.22 35.15 13.02
C ARG A 212 -32.88 34.63 11.62
N ARG A 213 -33.91 34.28 10.84
CA ARG A 213 -33.83 34.10 9.38
C ARG A 213 -33.29 35.39 8.77
N SER A 214 -32.00 35.41 8.45
CA SER A 214 -31.37 36.52 7.75
C SER A 214 -31.89 36.56 6.31
N ARG A 215 -32.20 37.78 5.86
CA ARG A 215 -32.78 38.15 4.57
C ARG A 215 -31.81 37.91 3.38
N VAL A 216 -31.17 36.73 3.31
CA VAL A 216 -30.20 36.41 2.25
C VAL A 216 -30.90 35.77 1.05
N TRP A 217 -32.02 35.07 1.23
CA TRP A 217 -32.71 34.42 0.09
C TRP A 217 -33.32 35.42 -0.90
N LEU A 218 -33.67 36.64 -0.45
CA LEU A 218 -34.36 37.61 -1.32
C LEU A 218 -33.40 38.26 -2.33
N GLN A 219 -32.09 38.25 -2.07
CA GLN A 219 -31.10 38.74 -3.03
C GLN A 219 -30.71 37.71 -4.09
N ALA A 220 -30.82 36.41 -3.79
CA ALA A 220 -30.54 35.35 -4.75
C ALA A 220 -31.56 35.30 -5.91
N VAL A 221 -32.83 35.62 -5.63
CA VAL A 221 -33.88 35.62 -6.66
C VAL A 221 -33.77 36.84 -7.59
N VAL A 222 -33.35 38.00 -7.09
CA VAL A 222 -33.15 39.20 -7.92
C VAL A 222 -31.94 39.06 -8.85
N ALA A 223 -30.87 38.39 -8.40
CA ALA A 223 -29.70 38.12 -9.24
C ALA A 223 -30.01 37.15 -10.40
N LEU A 224 -30.88 36.16 -10.16
CA LEU A 224 -31.25 35.18 -11.18
C LEU A 224 -32.17 35.76 -12.27
N VAL A 225 -33.05 36.72 -11.92
CA VAL A 225 -33.93 37.40 -12.89
C VAL A 225 -33.13 38.38 -13.78
N LEU A 226 -32.07 39.01 -13.26
CA LEU A 226 -31.22 39.89 -14.07
C LEU A 226 -30.33 39.13 -15.06
N LEU A 227 -29.91 37.91 -14.73
CA LEU A 227 -29.12 37.06 -15.63
C LEU A 227 -29.94 36.48 -16.80
N LEU A 228 -31.24 36.25 -16.60
CA LEU A 228 -32.12 35.72 -17.66
C LEU A 228 -32.68 36.80 -18.60
N ALA A 229 -32.68 38.07 -18.19
CA ALA A 229 -33.13 39.18 -19.04
C ALA A 229 -32.00 39.80 -19.90
N GLY A 230 -30.73 39.47 -19.64
CA GLY A 230 -29.56 40.08 -20.31
C GLY A 230 -28.99 39.31 -21.51
N GLY A 231 -29.71 38.35 -22.06
CA GLY A 231 -29.27 37.52 -23.19
C GLY A 231 -29.81 38.00 -24.54
N ALA A 232 -29.33 39.13 -25.06
CA ALA A 232 -29.30 39.50 -26.48
C ALA A 232 -28.94 40.99 -26.63
N ILE A 233 -28.24 41.35 -27.73
CA ILE A 233 -27.77 42.70 -28.13
C ILE A 233 -26.39 43.02 -27.51
N GLY A 234 -25.29 43.25 -28.24
CA GLY A 234 -25.05 43.39 -29.67
C GLY A 234 -23.57 43.76 -29.90
N PHE A 235 -23.10 43.52 -31.12
CA PHE A 235 -21.88 44.09 -31.69
C PHE A 235 -21.92 45.62 -31.59
N GLY A 236 -20.86 46.26 -31.09
CA GLY A 236 -20.71 47.72 -31.19
C GLY A 236 -19.54 48.27 -30.38
N TRP A 237 -18.58 48.87 -31.09
CA TRP A 237 -17.52 49.72 -30.54
C TRP A 237 -18.02 50.65 -29.42
N GLY A 238 -17.35 50.62 -28.26
CA GLY A 238 -17.69 51.52 -27.15
C GLY A 238 -16.63 51.50 -26.06
N ASN A 239 -15.79 52.52 -26.06
CA ASN A 239 -14.69 52.76 -25.14
C ASN A 239 -15.23 53.12 -23.74
N THR A 240 -15.32 52.17 -22.81
CA THR A 240 -15.54 52.46 -21.38
C THR A 240 -14.68 51.59 -20.50
N ARG A 241 -13.81 52.24 -19.71
CA ARG A 241 -13.00 51.67 -18.64
C ARG A 241 -13.91 51.06 -17.55
N GLY A 242 -14.28 49.80 -17.72
CA GLY A 242 -14.84 48.96 -16.67
C GLY A 242 -13.71 48.15 -16.04
N ALA A 243 -13.54 48.27 -14.73
CA ALA A 243 -12.59 47.46 -13.97
C ALA A 243 -12.94 45.98 -14.16
N THR A 244 -12.15 45.29 -14.99
CA THR A 244 -12.17 43.84 -15.12
C THR A 244 -11.78 43.26 -13.77
N ALA A 245 -12.74 42.61 -13.10
CA ALA A 245 -12.45 41.73 -11.99
C ALA A 245 -11.42 40.70 -12.48
N LYS A 246 -10.18 40.86 -12.00
CA LYS A 246 -9.06 39.98 -12.33
C LYS A 246 -9.48 38.57 -11.90
N PRO A 247 -9.50 37.57 -12.81
CA PRO A 247 -9.83 36.21 -12.40
C PRO A 247 -8.84 35.81 -11.32
N SER A 248 -9.36 35.50 -10.13
CA SER A 248 -8.54 34.91 -9.07
C SER A 248 -7.95 33.62 -9.62
N PRO A 249 -6.62 33.43 -9.58
CA PRO A 249 -6.03 32.19 -10.04
C PRO A 249 -6.59 31.06 -9.18
N THR A 250 -7.30 30.13 -9.81
CA THR A 250 -7.62 28.85 -9.17
C THR A 250 -6.28 28.20 -8.81
N PRO A 251 -6.07 27.81 -7.54
CA PRO A 251 -4.84 27.12 -7.17
C PRO A 251 -4.72 25.85 -8.03
N SER A 252 -3.72 25.83 -8.90
CA SER A 252 -3.33 24.62 -9.63
C SER A 252 -2.58 23.71 -8.68
N LEU A 253 -2.86 22.41 -8.73
CA LEU A 253 -2.07 21.40 -8.03
C LEU A 253 -0.59 21.51 -8.40
N ALA A 254 0.29 21.13 -7.48
CA ALA A 254 1.69 20.97 -7.81
C ALA A 254 1.84 19.88 -8.89
N VAL A 255 2.88 19.97 -9.73
CA VAL A 255 3.07 19.05 -10.87
C VAL A 255 3.01 17.59 -10.43
N TYR A 256 3.67 17.25 -9.33
CA TYR A 256 3.63 15.90 -8.75
C TYR A 256 2.22 15.45 -8.38
N GLU A 257 1.45 16.30 -7.68
CA GLU A 257 0.07 16.00 -7.25
C GLU A 257 -0.87 15.86 -8.44
N ALA A 258 -0.70 16.68 -9.48
CA ALA A 258 -1.47 16.58 -10.72
C ALA A 258 -1.19 15.26 -11.45
N THR A 259 0.08 14.84 -11.49
CA THR A 259 0.47 13.54 -12.06
C THR A 259 -0.10 12.38 -11.24
N GLN A 260 0.04 12.39 -9.91
CA GLN A 260 -0.53 11.35 -9.04
C GLN A 260 -2.05 11.27 -9.20
N PHE A 261 -2.72 12.42 -9.19
CA PHE A 261 -4.16 12.49 -9.43
C PHE A 261 -4.55 11.84 -10.76
N SER A 262 -3.84 12.17 -11.85
CA SER A 262 -4.14 11.61 -13.18
C SER A 262 -3.93 10.10 -13.24
N ILE A 263 -2.83 9.59 -12.66
CA ILE A 263 -2.51 8.16 -12.64
C ILE A 263 -3.55 7.41 -11.81
N ASN A 264 -3.77 7.86 -10.57
CA ASN A 264 -4.68 7.18 -9.64
C ASN A 264 -6.12 7.22 -10.14
N LYS A 265 -6.59 8.37 -10.63
CA LYS A 265 -7.98 8.52 -11.10
C LYS A 265 -8.33 7.52 -12.19
N SER A 266 -7.37 7.13 -13.04
CA SER A 266 -7.61 6.12 -14.09
C SER A 266 -7.96 4.73 -13.55
N LYS A 267 -7.67 4.45 -12.27
CA LYS A 267 -7.96 3.18 -11.61
C LYS A 267 -9.34 3.10 -10.97
N PHE A 268 -10.02 4.23 -10.85
CA PHE A 268 -11.31 4.33 -10.15
C PHE A 268 -12.42 4.80 -11.09
N ASP A 269 -13.56 4.12 -11.03
CA ASP A 269 -14.78 4.47 -11.74
C ASP A 269 -15.99 4.47 -10.78
N GLY A 270 -17.13 4.94 -11.29
CA GLY A 270 -18.42 4.87 -10.61
C GLY A 270 -18.41 5.30 -9.14
N ALA A 271 -18.90 4.41 -8.28
CA ALA A 271 -19.02 4.65 -6.84
C ALA A 271 -17.65 4.70 -6.12
N LEU A 272 -16.65 3.95 -6.60
CA LEU A 272 -15.32 3.98 -6.00
C LEU A 272 -14.59 5.29 -6.29
N ALA A 273 -14.84 5.94 -7.42
CA ALA A 273 -14.24 7.25 -7.73
C ALA A 273 -14.62 8.32 -6.70
N GLN A 274 -15.86 8.33 -6.21
CA GLN A 274 -16.29 9.27 -5.17
C GLN A 274 -15.65 8.96 -3.81
N LEU A 275 -15.45 7.68 -3.52
CA LEU A 275 -14.83 7.23 -2.27
C LEU A 275 -13.32 7.50 -2.25
N ALA A 276 -12.67 7.37 -3.41
CA ALA A 276 -11.24 7.58 -3.59
C ALA A 276 -10.84 9.05 -3.77
N GLU A 277 -11.79 9.95 -4.09
CA GLU A 277 -11.49 11.36 -4.39
C GLU A 277 -10.57 12.06 -3.36
N PRO A 278 -10.79 11.92 -2.03
CA PRO A 278 -9.91 12.53 -1.03
C PRO A 278 -8.47 11.99 -1.02
N TRP A 279 -8.24 10.84 -1.66
CA TRP A 279 -6.96 10.12 -1.68
C TRP A 279 -6.13 10.38 -2.94
N LEU A 280 -6.76 10.75 -4.06
CA LEU A 280 -6.17 10.70 -5.40
C LEU A 280 -4.85 11.46 -5.57
N THR A 281 -4.63 12.53 -4.80
CA THR A 281 -3.39 13.32 -4.87
C THR A 281 -2.27 12.83 -3.95
N ARG A 282 -2.54 11.86 -3.06
CA ARG A 282 -1.65 11.52 -1.95
C ARG A 282 -1.20 10.06 -1.96
N MET A 283 -2.06 9.14 -2.41
CA MET A 283 -1.70 7.74 -2.55
C MET A 283 -0.93 7.50 -3.85
N GLY A 284 -0.22 6.38 -3.94
CA GLY A 284 0.48 5.95 -5.14
C GLY A 284 0.43 4.43 -5.28
N GLY A 285 1.01 3.91 -6.37
CA GLY A 285 1.07 2.46 -6.59
C GLY A 285 -0.31 1.80 -6.67
N CYS A 286 -1.32 2.51 -7.17
CA CYS A 286 -2.66 1.97 -7.31
C CYS A 286 -2.73 0.92 -8.44
N ALA A 287 -3.23 -0.26 -8.10
CA ALA A 287 -3.51 -1.36 -9.01
C ALA A 287 -4.93 -1.88 -8.76
N ALA A 288 -5.71 -2.03 -9.82
CA ALA A 288 -7.04 -2.62 -9.76
C ALA A 288 -6.98 -4.12 -10.05
N ASP A 289 -8.02 -4.87 -9.68
CA ASP A 289 -8.13 -6.32 -9.88
C ASP A 289 -7.96 -6.77 -11.34
N THR A 290 -8.23 -5.89 -12.31
CA THR A 290 -8.02 -6.16 -13.74
C THR A 290 -6.61 -5.86 -14.24
N ASP A 291 -5.77 -5.21 -13.44
CA ASP A 291 -4.40 -4.90 -13.82
C ASP A 291 -3.50 -6.13 -13.65
N THR A 292 -2.44 -6.23 -14.46
CA THR A 292 -1.44 -7.28 -14.27
C THR A 292 -0.74 -7.10 -12.92
N GLY A 293 -0.83 -8.10 -12.04
CA GLY A 293 -0.30 -8.02 -10.68
C GLY A 293 -1.18 -7.21 -9.71
N GLY A 294 -2.43 -6.91 -10.09
CA GLY A 294 -3.42 -6.33 -9.19
C GLY A 294 -3.85 -7.29 -8.07
N PRO A 295 -4.66 -6.82 -7.10
CA PRO A 295 -5.20 -7.67 -6.06
C PRO A 295 -6.12 -8.74 -6.63
N ASP A 296 -6.14 -9.92 -6.00
CA ASP A 296 -7.17 -10.93 -6.28
C ASP A 296 -8.55 -10.37 -5.94
N LEU A 297 -9.55 -10.63 -6.77
CA LEU A 297 -10.92 -10.19 -6.55
C LEU A 297 -11.68 -11.20 -5.65
N PRO A 298 -12.10 -10.81 -4.43
CA PRO A 298 -12.92 -11.68 -3.58
C PRO A 298 -14.26 -12.00 -4.24
N PRO A 299 -14.86 -13.18 -3.96
CA PRO A 299 -16.09 -13.63 -4.61
C PRO A 299 -17.34 -12.81 -4.23
N ASP A 300 -17.23 -11.89 -3.27
CA ASP A 300 -18.27 -10.97 -2.83
C ASP A 300 -18.06 -9.52 -3.31
N GLU A 301 -16.98 -9.27 -4.05
CA GLU A 301 -16.62 -7.96 -4.59
C GLU A 301 -16.74 -7.92 -6.12
N GLN A 302 -17.28 -6.82 -6.64
CA GLN A 302 -17.32 -6.50 -8.07
C GLN A 302 -16.02 -5.87 -8.57
N ARG A 303 -15.34 -5.14 -7.68
CA ARG A 303 -14.14 -4.37 -8.00
C ARG A 303 -13.28 -4.22 -6.75
N HIS A 304 -11.97 -4.39 -6.92
CA HIS A 304 -11.00 -4.14 -5.86
C HIS A 304 -9.84 -3.30 -6.39
N VAL A 305 -9.59 -2.14 -5.78
CA VAL A 305 -8.39 -1.34 -6.03
C VAL A 305 -7.53 -1.32 -4.78
N PHE A 306 -6.27 -1.70 -4.96
CA PHE A 306 -5.23 -1.63 -3.96
C PHE A 306 -4.31 -0.45 -4.23
N CYS A 307 -3.99 0.35 -3.22
CA CYS A 307 -3.06 1.47 -3.30
C CYS A 307 -2.11 1.48 -2.09
N ARG A 308 -1.02 2.23 -2.21
CA ARG A 308 -0.05 2.48 -1.13
C ARG A 308 -0.11 3.93 -0.68
N TYR A 309 0.01 4.13 0.62
CA TYR A 309 0.24 5.44 1.21
C TYR A 309 1.31 5.33 2.30
N GLY A 310 2.56 5.64 1.97
CA GLY A 310 3.68 5.37 2.88
C GLY A 310 3.72 3.90 3.29
N GLY A 311 3.72 3.62 4.59
CA GLY A 311 3.72 2.26 5.16
C GLY A 311 2.34 1.62 5.34
N VAL A 312 1.26 2.20 4.79
CA VAL A 312 -0.09 1.62 4.87
C VAL A 312 -0.58 1.12 3.51
N SER A 313 -1.32 0.02 3.57
CA SER A 313 -2.13 -0.51 2.49
C SER A 313 -3.49 0.16 2.50
N VAL A 314 -3.95 0.68 1.36
CA VAL A 314 -5.28 1.28 1.23
C VAL A 314 -6.05 0.48 0.19
N HIS A 315 -7.18 -0.07 0.60
CA HIS A 315 -8.04 -0.89 -0.24
C HIS A 315 -9.35 -0.17 -0.49
N PHE A 316 -9.86 -0.28 -1.71
CA PHE A 316 -11.18 0.18 -2.11
C PHE A 316 -11.92 -1.00 -2.73
N ALA A 317 -13.05 -1.37 -2.14
CA ALA A 317 -13.85 -2.51 -2.54
C ALA A 317 -15.25 -2.05 -2.92
N LEU A 318 -15.73 -2.50 -4.08
CA LEU A 318 -17.13 -2.36 -4.48
C LEU A 318 -17.80 -3.71 -4.34
N TYR A 319 -18.87 -3.79 -3.56
CA TYR A 319 -19.55 -5.05 -3.27
C TYR A 319 -20.69 -5.33 -4.25
N ASP A 320 -21.01 -6.61 -4.41
CA ASP A 320 -22.10 -7.05 -5.28
C ASP A 320 -23.47 -6.49 -4.90
N SER A 321 -23.68 -6.29 -3.60
CA SER A 321 -24.93 -5.85 -3.03
C SER A 321 -24.71 -5.29 -1.62
N PRO A 322 -25.66 -4.49 -1.09
CA PRO A 322 -25.59 -4.04 0.30
C PRO A 322 -25.43 -5.18 1.31
N ALA A 323 -26.06 -6.34 1.05
CA ALA A 323 -25.95 -7.50 1.94
C ALA A 323 -24.52 -8.09 1.99
N LYS A 324 -23.77 -8.01 0.89
CA LYS A 324 -22.36 -8.45 0.83
C LYS A 324 -21.44 -7.47 1.53
N GLU A 325 -21.64 -6.17 1.31
CA GLU A 325 -20.95 -5.12 2.06
C GLU A 325 -21.22 -5.24 3.57
N ASP A 326 -22.47 -5.45 3.98
CA ASP A 326 -22.84 -5.64 5.38
C ASP A 326 -22.18 -6.88 5.99
N ALA A 327 -22.05 -7.96 5.23
CA ALA A 327 -21.33 -9.15 5.67
C ALA A 327 -19.82 -8.86 5.85
N ALA A 328 -19.19 -8.15 4.90
CA ALA A 328 -17.79 -7.76 4.98
C ALA A 328 -17.52 -6.79 6.15
N ARG A 329 -18.45 -5.87 6.42
CA ARG A 329 -18.46 -4.97 7.57
C ARG A 329 -18.64 -5.74 8.88
N ALA A 330 -19.57 -6.69 8.94
CA ALA A 330 -19.83 -7.52 10.11
C ALA A 330 -18.64 -8.41 10.46
N TYR A 331 -17.97 -8.98 9.45
CA TYR A 331 -16.73 -9.73 9.65
C TYR A 331 -15.65 -8.87 10.34
N ARG A 332 -15.43 -7.63 9.88
CA ARG A 332 -14.51 -6.70 10.55
C ARG A 332 -14.99 -6.29 11.94
N GLY A 333 -16.30 -6.20 12.15
CA GLY A 333 -16.90 -6.05 13.48
C GLY A 333 -16.50 -7.20 14.42
N GLN A 334 -16.49 -8.45 13.94
CA GLN A 334 -16.02 -9.60 14.74
C GLN A 334 -14.53 -9.50 15.06
N LEU A 335 -13.70 -9.09 14.09
CA LEU A 335 -12.27 -8.82 14.31
C LEU A 335 -12.05 -7.69 15.33
N SER A 336 -12.94 -6.68 15.38
CA SER A 336 -12.91 -5.61 16.38
C SER A 336 -13.07 -6.17 17.80
N LEU A 337 -14.05 -7.06 17.99
CA LEU A 337 -14.36 -7.65 19.30
C LEU A 337 -13.22 -8.51 19.85
N THR A 338 -12.51 -9.25 18.99
CA THR A 338 -11.40 -10.12 19.40
C THR A 338 -10.04 -9.44 19.34
N GLY A 339 -9.92 -8.35 18.57
CA GLY A 339 -8.67 -7.65 18.28
C GLY A 339 -8.10 -6.81 19.44
N THR A 340 -8.88 -6.55 20.49
CA THR A 340 -8.42 -5.73 21.63
C THR A 340 -7.17 -6.31 22.32
N ALA A 341 -7.05 -7.64 22.34
CA ALA A 341 -5.87 -8.32 22.89
C ALA A 341 -4.62 -8.18 21.98
N LEU A 342 -4.81 -8.00 20.67
CA LEU A 342 -3.74 -7.85 19.69
C LEU A 342 -3.27 -6.39 19.59
N ALA A 343 -4.20 -5.45 19.73
CA ALA A 343 -3.94 -4.02 19.57
C ALA A 343 -4.76 -3.20 20.59
N PRO A 344 -4.19 -2.91 21.77
CA PRO A 344 -4.85 -2.11 22.78
C PRO A 344 -5.28 -0.73 22.23
N GLY A 345 -6.42 -0.22 22.72
CA GLY A 345 -6.93 1.10 22.35
C GLY A 345 -7.87 1.14 21.13
N LEU A 346 -8.24 -0.03 20.60
CA LEU A 346 -9.31 -0.20 19.60
C LEU A 346 -10.63 0.44 20.07
N ARG A 347 -11.31 1.17 19.20
CA ARG A 347 -12.67 1.71 19.45
C ARG A 347 -13.73 0.75 18.94
N GLU A 348 -14.85 0.75 19.65
CA GLU A 348 -16.06 0.06 19.22
C GLU A 348 -16.53 0.61 17.86
N ALA A 349 -17.07 -0.29 17.03
CA ALA A 349 -17.69 0.06 15.77
C ALA A 349 -18.77 1.14 15.98
N THR A 350 -18.78 2.16 15.13
CA THR A 350 -19.65 3.31 15.31
C THR A 350 -20.13 3.89 13.98
N ARG A 351 -21.18 4.71 14.09
CA ARG A 351 -21.73 5.49 12.99
C ARG A 351 -21.15 6.89 13.11
N THR A 352 -20.53 7.38 12.04
CA THR A 352 -19.86 8.69 12.05
C THR A 352 -19.99 9.37 10.69
N LYS A 353 -19.34 10.52 10.54
CA LYS A 353 -19.22 11.22 9.26
C LYS A 353 -17.78 11.15 8.76
N GLY A 354 -17.63 11.04 7.45
CA GLY A 354 -16.35 11.22 6.78
C GLY A 354 -15.76 12.59 7.12
N GLY A 355 -14.46 12.65 7.40
CA GLY A 355 -13.85 13.87 7.91
C GLY A 355 -13.65 14.96 6.85
N VAL A 356 -13.56 14.59 5.57
CA VAL A 356 -13.50 15.49 4.42
C VAL A 356 -14.83 15.53 3.68
N THR A 357 -15.42 14.37 3.41
CA THR A 357 -16.65 14.27 2.61
C THR A 357 -17.89 14.71 3.40
N GLY A 358 -17.86 14.57 4.73
CA GLY A 358 -19.02 14.80 5.59
C GLY A 358 -20.14 13.77 5.41
N ALA A 359 -19.94 12.74 4.57
CA ALA A 359 -20.91 11.69 4.30
C ALA A 359 -21.12 10.83 5.54
N ALA A 360 -22.37 10.42 5.80
CA ALA A 360 -22.67 9.49 6.88
C ALA A 360 -22.28 8.06 6.50
N GLY A 361 -21.82 7.28 7.47
CA GLY A 361 -21.28 5.96 7.21
C GLY A 361 -20.93 5.16 8.46
N SER A 362 -20.44 3.94 8.25
CA SER A 362 -19.99 3.06 9.34
C SER A 362 -18.47 3.04 9.43
N TYR A 363 -17.98 3.11 10.65
CA TYR A 363 -16.56 3.10 11.00
C TYR A 363 -16.25 1.92 11.91
N VAL A 364 -15.27 1.11 11.54
CA VAL A 364 -14.84 -0.06 12.33
C VAL A 364 -13.33 -0.06 12.45
N GLU A 365 -12.80 -0.04 13.67
CA GLU A 365 -11.41 -0.38 13.95
C GLU A 365 -11.34 -1.90 14.16
N TYR A 366 -10.34 -2.57 13.60
CA TYR A 366 -10.16 -4.02 13.74
C TYR A 366 -8.69 -4.40 13.79
N ALA A 367 -8.39 -5.53 14.44
CA ALA A 367 -7.04 -6.11 14.43
C ALA A 367 -7.12 -7.63 14.31
N PHE A 368 -6.15 -8.22 13.59
CA PHE A 368 -6.07 -9.66 13.37
C PHE A 368 -4.61 -10.10 13.19
N LYS A 369 -4.33 -11.40 13.26
CA LYS A 369 -3.02 -11.95 12.93
C LYS A 369 -2.97 -12.28 11.45
N SER A 370 -2.01 -11.73 10.70
CA SER A 370 -1.77 -12.10 9.30
C SER A 370 -1.16 -13.51 9.20
N GLY A 371 -0.99 -14.02 7.98
CA GLY A 371 -0.46 -15.37 7.74
C GLY A 371 0.96 -15.60 8.28
N ASP A 372 1.70 -14.54 8.58
CA ASP A 372 3.03 -14.55 9.21
C ASP A 372 2.98 -14.32 10.74
N ASP A 373 1.81 -14.49 11.36
CA ASP A 373 1.51 -14.32 12.79
C ASP A 373 1.72 -12.90 13.35
N ARG A 374 2.05 -11.91 12.51
CA ARG A 374 2.17 -10.52 12.94
C ARG A 374 0.79 -9.87 13.10
N PRO A 375 0.59 -9.01 14.12
CA PRO A 375 -0.66 -8.30 14.29
C PRO A 375 -0.81 -7.20 13.23
N MET A 376 -1.89 -7.27 12.47
CA MET A 376 -2.36 -6.28 11.52
C MET A 376 -3.47 -5.44 12.15
N CYS A 377 -3.40 -4.13 11.96
CA CYS A 377 -4.34 -3.14 12.44
C CYS A 377 -5.01 -2.48 11.24
N GLY A 378 -6.32 -2.31 11.31
CA GLY A 378 -7.08 -1.70 10.22
C GLY A 378 -8.23 -0.81 10.66
N ILE A 379 -8.58 0.10 9.74
CA ILE A 379 -9.78 0.93 9.80
C ILE A 379 -10.61 0.65 8.57
N TRP A 380 -11.88 0.34 8.76
CA TRP A 380 -12.88 0.26 7.71
C TRP A 380 -13.80 1.47 7.72
N TRP A 381 -14.16 1.93 6.52
CA TRP A 381 -15.14 2.97 6.29
C TRP A 381 -15.96 2.72 5.04
N ASP A 382 -17.27 2.80 5.17
CA ASP A 382 -18.23 2.79 4.07
C ASP A 382 -19.26 3.91 4.25
N ARG A 383 -19.94 4.27 3.16
CA ARG A 383 -20.96 5.33 3.15
C ARG A 383 -22.34 4.73 3.00
N ASP A 384 -23.34 5.34 3.62
CA ASP A 384 -24.74 4.88 3.56
C ASP A 384 -25.38 4.91 2.18
N ASP A 385 -24.84 5.74 1.30
CA ASP A 385 -25.36 6.01 -0.04
C ASP A 385 -24.58 5.27 -1.14
N SER A 386 -23.75 4.29 -0.77
CA SER A 386 -22.89 3.52 -1.65
C SER A 386 -22.87 2.06 -1.24
N VAL A 387 -22.48 1.16 -2.16
CA VAL A 387 -22.11 -0.23 -1.84
C VAL A 387 -20.59 -0.44 -1.86
N GLY A 388 -19.85 0.67 -1.72
CA GLY A 388 -18.40 0.70 -1.73
C GLY A 388 -17.83 1.07 -0.38
N ALA A 389 -16.75 0.41 -0.01
CA ALA A 389 -15.99 0.68 1.21
C ALA A 389 -14.52 0.94 0.87
N PHE A 390 -13.83 1.67 1.75
CA PHE A 390 -12.39 1.67 1.79
C PHE A 390 -11.92 1.22 3.16
N TYR A 391 -10.77 0.57 3.19
CA TYR A 391 -10.13 0.21 4.43
C TYR A 391 -8.62 0.38 4.36
N ILE A 392 -8.04 0.76 5.48
CA ILE A 392 -6.61 1.02 5.64
C ILE A 392 -6.07 -0.09 6.53
N GLU A 393 -4.96 -0.71 6.13
CA GLU A 393 -4.31 -1.77 6.89
C GLU A 393 -2.80 -1.53 7.01
N THR A 394 -2.25 -1.87 8.16
CA THR A 394 -0.82 -1.80 8.44
C THR A 394 -0.46 -2.71 9.60
N LEU A 395 0.83 -3.02 9.77
CA LEU A 395 1.30 -3.76 10.95
C LEU A 395 1.09 -2.92 12.20
N CYS A 396 0.48 -3.49 13.24
CA CYS A 396 0.15 -2.77 14.47
C CYS A 396 1.39 -2.14 15.13
N GLU A 397 2.48 -2.91 15.27
CA GLU A 397 3.69 -2.38 15.89
C GLU A 397 4.53 -1.55 14.90
N ALA A 398 4.89 -2.12 13.75
CA ALA A 398 5.80 -1.45 12.82
C ALA A 398 5.17 -0.23 12.12
N GLY A 399 3.86 -0.26 11.88
CA GLY A 399 3.15 0.79 11.14
C GLY A 399 2.68 1.93 12.02
N ILE A 400 2.21 1.64 13.24
CA ILE A 400 1.61 2.65 14.13
C ILE A 400 2.19 2.69 15.54
N ALA A 401 3.20 1.87 15.85
CA ALA A 401 3.77 1.74 17.20
C ALA A 401 2.70 1.47 18.28
N GLY A 402 1.66 0.70 17.91
CA GLY A 402 0.48 0.46 18.76
C GLY A 402 -0.44 1.67 18.98
N ASN A 403 -0.18 2.81 18.32
CA ASN A 403 -0.94 4.04 18.48
C ASN A 403 -1.94 4.28 17.33
N TRP A 404 -3.21 4.01 17.62
CA TRP A 404 -4.33 4.21 16.71
C TRP A 404 -4.53 5.65 16.20
N ASP A 405 -3.98 6.65 16.88
CA ASP A 405 -4.21 8.05 16.51
C ASP A 405 -3.69 8.38 15.12
N ALA A 406 -2.60 7.73 14.67
CA ALA A 406 -2.08 7.90 13.31
C ALA A 406 -3.07 7.41 12.24
N LEU A 407 -3.67 6.23 12.43
CA LEU A 407 -4.67 5.69 11.50
C LEU A 407 -5.96 6.50 11.54
N ARG A 408 -6.41 6.91 12.72
CA ARG A 408 -7.62 7.74 12.89
C ARG A 408 -7.50 9.10 12.22
N ASP A 409 -6.32 9.71 12.34
CA ASP A 409 -5.99 10.98 11.73
C ASP A 409 -5.87 10.85 10.20
N LEU A 410 -5.28 9.76 9.71
CA LEU A 410 -5.27 9.42 8.28
C LEU A 410 -6.69 9.23 7.74
N TRP A 411 -7.52 8.40 8.39
CA TRP A 411 -8.91 8.20 8.03
C TRP A 411 -9.66 9.54 7.98
N ARG A 412 -9.54 10.38 9.01
CA ARG A 412 -10.26 11.66 9.10
C ARG A 412 -9.90 12.62 7.96
N ARG A 413 -8.66 12.62 7.48
CA ARG A 413 -8.23 13.49 6.37
C ARG A 413 -8.54 12.93 4.99
N SER A 414 -9.14 11.75 4.92
CA SER A 414 -9.35 11.06 3.66
C SER A 414 -10.72 10.35 3.55
N SER A 415 -11.64 10.56 4.49
CA SER A 415 -12.99 9.96 4.50
C SER A 415 -14.12 10.91 4.19
#